data_AF-A0A2N9NZY4-F1
#
_entry.id   AF-A0A2N9NZY4-F1
#
_cell.length_a   1.000
_cell.length_b   1.000
_cell.length_c   1.000
_cell.angle_alpha   90.00
_cell.angle_beta   90.00
_cell.angle_gamma   90.00
#
_symmetry.space_group_name_H-M   'P 1'
#
loop_
_entity.id
_entity.type
_entity.pdbx_description
1 polymer ?
#
loop_
_entity_poly.entity_id
_entity_poly.type
_entity_poly.pdbx_seq_one_letter_code
_entity_poly.pdbx_strand_id
1 'polypeptide(L)'
;MTFFKAAKETTVAGLVLSALTLTSGCHTERSGNSESGSAPAYAPSETGTTVAQQPPGAGVGAQASAGAAADVPASTEKGSGASDLTPATPRQAGVAGTPITDVSMLSTTSDPSALAGRPINLSGLQVQQVFSDRMLSVRGSDGKPICVRLHEPVQNIKQGDTIGLAGIIDRMPSDPTRLGFSQQDIQALQGQPIYIDAKQIQVTSR
;
A
#
# COMPACT_ATOMS: atom_id res chain seq x y z
N MET A 1 14.47 42.28 -35.25
CA MET A 1 15.24 41.99 -34.03
C MET A 1 14.32 41.31 -33.02
N THR A 2 14.33 39.97 -32.97
CA THR A 2 13.80 39.20 -31.83
C THR A 2 14.54 37.87 -31.79
N PHE A 3 15.12 37.56 -30.64
CA PHE A 3 16.11 36.50 -30.44
C PHE A 3 15.43 35.13 -30.24
N PHE A 4 15.78 34.15 -31.07
CA PHE A 4 15.53 32.72 -30.81
C PHE A 4 16.55 32.23 -29.78
N LYS A 5 16.11 31.97 -28.55
CA LYS A 5 16.93 31.41 -27.47
C LYS A 5 16.89 29.89 -27.56
N ALA A 6 17.96 29.29 -28.06
CA ALA A 6 18.16 27.85 -28.12
C ALA A 6 18.26 27.25 -26.71
N ALA A 7 17.36 26.33 -26.37
CA ALA A 7 17.49 25.48 -25.19
C ALA A 7 18.33 24.25 -25.57
N LYS A 8 19.46 24.07 -24.88
CA LYS A 8 20.29 22.87 -24.97
C LYS A 8 19.56 21.71 -24.30
N GLU A 9 19.13 20.74 -25.09
CA GLU A 9 18.80 19.40 -24.60
C GLU A 9 20.09 18.70 -24.17
N THR A 10 20.30 18.58 -22.87
CA THR A 10 21.35 17.74 -22.29
C THR A 10 20.70 16.40 -21.92
N THR A 11 20.70 15.47 -22.87
CA THR A 11 20.37 14.06 -22.63
C THR A 11 21.47 13.44 -21.78
N VAL A 12 21.24 13.27 -20.49
CA VAL A 12 22.11 12.44 -19.64
C VAL A 12 21.60 11.01 -19.72
N ALA A 13 22.19 10.22 -20.63
CA ALA A 13 22.03 8.78 -20.66
C ALA A 13 22.72 8.19 -19.43
N GLY A 14 21.94 8.00 -18.36
CA GLY A 14 22.36 7.28 -17.17
C GLY A 14 22.45 5.78 -17.46
N LEU A 15 23.63 5.33 -17.88
CA LEU A 15 23.99 3.93 -17.99
C LEU A 15 24.08 3.34 -16.57
N VAL A 16 23.04 2.65 -16.13
CA VAL A 16 23.07 1.89 -14.86
C VAL A 16 23.87 0.62 -15.12
N LEU A 17 25.12 0.64 -14.65
CA LEU A 17 26.01 -0.51 -14.64
C LEU A 17 25.54 -1.47 -13.53
N SER A 18 24.77 -2.50 -13.90
CA SER A 18 24.44 -3.60 -12.99
C SER A 18 25.70 -4.44 -12.77
N ALA A 19 26.35 -4.27 -11.62
CA ALA A 19 27.43 -5.14 -11.18
C ALA A 19 26.85 -6.51 -10.78
N LEU A 20 27.03 -7.51 -11.66
CA LEU A 20 26.91 -8.92 -11.32
C LEU A 20 28.06 -9.28 -10.35
N THR A 21 27.78 -9.44 -9.07
CA THR A 21 28.70 -10.11 -8.16
C THR A 21 28.55 -11.63 -8.34
N LEU A 22 29.35 -12.18 -9.25
CA LEU A 22 29.70 -13.60 -9.25
C LEU A 22 30.47 -13.91 -7.96
N THR A 23 29.86 -14.65 -7.04
CA THR A 23 30.63 -15.39 -6.03
C THR A 23 30.97 -16.77 -6.60
N SER A 24 32.19 -16.85 -7.14
CA SER A 24 32.84 -18.11 -7.50
C SER A 24 33.68 -18.59 -6.31
N GLY A 25 33.45 -19.82 -5.86
CA GLY A 25 34.32 -20.57 -4.95
C GLY A 25 33.54 -21.68 -4.23
N CYS A 26 33.90 -22.96 -4.22
CA CYS A 26 35.12 -23.64 -4.67
C CYS A 26 34.81 -25.05 -5.18
N HIS A 27 35.53 -25.39 -6.23
CA HIS A 27 36.00 -26.70 -6.68
C HIS A 27 36.09 -27.79 -5.58
N THR A 28 35.37 -28.89 -5.76
CA THR A 28 35.77 -30.20 -5.21
C THR A 28 35.76 -31.20 -6.36
N GLU A 29 36.97 -31.54 -6.75
CA GLU A 29 37.37 -32.61 -7.65
C GLU A 29 36.80 -33.95 -7.13
N ARG A 30 35.99 -34.66 -7.92
CA ARG A 30 35.90 -36.12 -7.79
C ARG A 30 35.69 -36.77 -9.16
N SER A 31 36.79 -37.31 -9.62
CA SER A 31 36.99 -38.12 -10.81
C SER A 31 36.06 -39.33 -10.89
N GLY A 32 35.58 -39.59 -12.11
CA GLY A 32 35.21 -40.91 -12.65
C GLY A 32 33.99 -41.61 -12.06
N ASN A 33 32.99 -41.90 -12.89
CA ASN A 33 32.94 -43.20 -13.58
C ASN A 33 31.72 -43.24 -14.48
N SER A 34 31.95 -43.65 -15.73
CA SER A 34 30.94 -44.05 -16.70
C SER A 34 30.15 -45.23 -16.16
N GLU A 35 28.82 -45.21 -16.23
CA GLU A 35 28.05 -46.44 -16.53
C GLU A 35 26.63 -46.10 -16.98
N SER A 36 26.40 -46.45 -18.25
CA SER A 36 25.09 -46.74 -18.83
C SER A 36 24.43 -47.86 -18.02
N GLY A 37 23.18 -47.70 -17.60
CA GLY A 37 22.50 -48.78 -16.89
C GLY A 37 21.10 -48.46 -16.40
N SER A 38 20.14 -48.89 -17.21
CA SER A 38 18.92 -49.57 -16.75
C SER A 38 17.87 -48.79 -15.96
N ALA A 39 16.68 -48.67 -16.58
CA ALA A 39 15.43 -48.49 -15.87
C ALA A 39 15.28 -49.52 -14.74
N PRO A 40 14.58 -49.15 -13.66
CA PRO A 40 13.39 -49.93 -13.33
C PRO A 40 12.16 -49.07 -13.04
N ALA A 41 11.03 -49.57 -13.53
CA ALA A 41 9.70 -49.29 -13.00
C ALA A 41 9.61 -49.67 -11.52
N TYR A 42 8.87 -48.94 -10.69
CA TYR A 42 7.99 -49.42 -9.60
C TYR A 42 7.18 -48.23 -9.04
N ALA A 43 5.85 -48.36 -9.04
CA ALA A 43 4.86 -47.57 -8.27
C ALA A 43 4.72 -48.16 -6.84
N PRO A 44 3.67 -47.87 -6.02
CA PRO A 44 2.94 -46.66 -5.62
C PRO A 44 2.92 -46.46 -4.07
N SER A 45 2.11 -45.49 -3.57
CA SER A 45 1.64 -45.29 -2.16
C SER A 45 2.68 -44.59 -1.25
N GLU A 46 2.35 -43.61 -0.40
CA GLU A 46 1.46 -43.75 0.75
C GLU A 46 0.74 -42.44 1.14
N THR A 47 -0.54 -42.61 1.48
CA THR A 47 -1.38 -41.76 2.33
C THR A 47 -0.68 -41.32 3.61
N GLY A 48 -0.58 -40.00 3.82
CA GLY A 48 -0.20 -39.39 5.09
C GLY A 48 -1.24 -38.37 5.54
N THR A 49 -2.34 -38.87 6.12
CA THR A 49 -3.31 -38.08 6.85
C THR A 49 -2.72 -37.72 8.23
N THR A 50 -2.48 -36.45 8.52
CA THR A 50 -2.26 -35.99 9.90
C THR A 50 -3.49 -35.22 10.37
N VAL A 51 -4.32 -35.91 11.17
CA VAL A 51 -5.38 -35.32 11.98
C VAL A 51 -4.91 -35.31 13.43
N ALA A 52 -4.85 -34.13 14.05
CA ALA A 52 -5.02 -33.85 15.48
C ALA A 52 -4.62 -32.36 15.69
N GLN A 53 -5.31 -31.51 16.43
CA GLN A 53 -6.46 -31.65 17.30
C GLN A 53 -6.94 -30.21 17.53
N GLN A 54 -8.15 -29.89 17.08
CA GLN A 54 -8.80 -28.62 17.36
C GLN A 54 -9.54 -28.78 18.70
N PRO A 55 -9.17 -28.05 19.77
CA PRO A 55 -9.98 -28.02 20.97
C PRO A 55 -11.30 -27.25 20.71
N PRO A 56 -12.47 -27.81 21.05
CA PRO A 56 -13.73 -27.10 21.03
C PRO A 56 -13.81 -26.15 22.24
N GLY A 57 -13.34 -24.92 22.07
CA GLY A 57 -13.54 -23.83 23.02
C GLY A 57 -14.79 -23.03 22.67
N ALA A 58 -15.95 -23.52 23.08
CA ALA A 58 -17.20 -22.77 23.06
C ALA A 58 -17.12 -21.65 24.12
N GLY A 59 -16.81 -20.43 23.67
CA GLY A 59 -16.86 -19.21 24.48
C GLY A 59 -17.93 -18.27 23.95
N VAL A 60 -19.21 -18.56 24.26
CA VAL A 60 -20.32 -17.62 24.11
C VAL A 60 -20.23 -16.55 25.20
N GLY A 61 -19.44 -15.51 24.94
CA GLY A 61 -19.43 -14.29 25.75
C GLY A 61 -20.45 -13.30 25.20
N ALA A 62 -21.70 -13.41 25.65
CA ALA A 62 -22.70 -12.37 25.47
C ALA A 62 -22.30 -11.16 26.35
N GLN A 63 -21.72 -10.13 25.75
CA GLN A 63 -21.56 -8.85 26.44
C GLN A 63 -22.81 -8.01 26.21
N ALA A 64 -23.75 -8.14 27.15
CA ALA A 64 -24.84 -7.19 27.32
C ALA A 64 -24.26 -5.84 27.74
N SER A 65 -24.38 -4.83 26.89
CA SER A 65 -24.31 -3.42 27.30
C SER A 65 -25.70 -2.84 27.22
N ALA A 66 -26.39 -2.89 28.35
CA ALA A 66 -27.60 -2.14 28.62
C ALA A 66 -27.21 -0.76 29.21
N GLY A 67 -27.91 0.29 28.77
CA GLY A 67 -27.88 1.63 29.34
C GLY A 67 -27.09 2.64 28.50
N ALA A 68 -27.58 3.84 28.18
CA ALA A 68 -28.81 4.52 28.55
C ALA A 68 -29.09 5.65 27.54
N ALA A 69 -30.35 6.05 27.47
CA ALA A 69 -30.93 7.07 26.59
C ALA A 69 -30.56 8.53 26.97
N ALA A 70 -30.65 9.40 25.96
CA ALA A 70 -30.94 10.86 25.97
C ALA A 70 -30.14 11.49 24.81
N ASP A 71 -30.63 12.34 23.92
CA ASP A 71 -31.87 13.08 23.75
C ASP A 71 -31.83 13.56 22.28
N VAL A 72 -32.93 13.43 21.55
CA VAL A 72 -33.03 13.82 20.14
C VAL A 72 -33.88 15.10 20.08
N PRO A 73 -33.30 16.29 19.82
CA PRO A 73 -34.12 17.43 19.47
C PRO A 73 -34.63 17.27 18.03
N ALA A 74 -35.88 16.81 17.93
CA ALA A 74 -36.69 16.87 16.73
C ALA A 74 -36.96 18.34 16.37
N SER A 75 -36.23 18.88 15.40
CA SER A 75 -36.65 20.09 14.69
C SER A 75 -37.46 19.68 13.46
N THR A 76 -38.76 19.88 13.57
CA THR A 76 -39.74 19.71 12.50
C THR A 76 -39.63 20.90 11.56
N GLU A 77 -38.96 20.73 10.42
CA GLU A 77 -39.07 21.68 9.30
C GLU A 77 -39.80 21.00 8.14
N LYS A 78 -41.09 21.33 8.05
CA LYS A 78 -42.01 20.92 7.00
C LYS A 78 -41.72 21.73 5.75
N GLY A 79 -40.77 21.27 4.94
CA GLY A 79 -40.50 21.79 3.60
C GLY A 79 -40.95 20.81 2.53
N SER A 80 -42.16 20.97 2.01
CA SER A 80 -42.64 20.26 0.82
C SER A 80 -42.01 20.87 -0.43
N GLY A 81 -41.04 20.17 -1.02
CA GLY A 81 -40.48 20.49 -2.34
C GLY A 81 -40.00 19.22 -3.00
N ALA A 82 -40.72 18.77 -4.03
CA ALA A 82 -40.39 17.58 -4.81
C ALA A 82 -39.09 17.80 -5.59
N SER A 83 -38.05 17.06 -5.24
CA SER A 83 -36.91 16.78 -6.10
C SER A 83 -36.52 15.32 -5.91
N ASP A 84 -36.70 14.56 -6.98
CA ASP A 84 -36.19 13.21 -7.19
C ASP A 84 -34.65 13.23 -6.98
N LEU A 85 -34.23 12.93 -5.76
CA LEU A 85 -32.84 12.75 -5.36
C LEU A 85 -32.76 11.36 -4.74
N THR A 86 -32.39 10.38 -5.57
CA THR A 86 -31.89 9.09 -5.11
C THR A 86 -30.98 9.30 -3.88
N PRO A 87 -31.24 8.65 -2.74
CA PRO A 87 -30.37 8.78 -1.58
C PRO A 87 -28.99 8.26 -1.98
N ALA A 88 -28.04 9.17 -2.14
CA ALA A 88 -26.63 8.81 -2.21
C ALA A 88 -26.36 8.00 -0.95
N THR A 89 -26.01 6.72 -1.12
CA THR A 89 -25.56 5.83 -0.06
C THR A 89 -24.65 6.62 0.86
N PRO A 90 -24.98 6.76 2.16
CA PRO A 90 -24.13 7.48 3.09
C PRO A 90 -22.75 6.85 3.00
N ARG A 91 -21.80 7.59 2.43
CA ARG A 91 -20.38 7.24 2.43
C ARG A 91 -20.05 7.19 3.92
N GLN A 92 -19.98 5.96 4.44
CA GLN A 92 -19.85 5.62 5.85
C GLN A 92 -19.00 6.68 6.53
N ALA A 93 -19.64 7.52 7.35
CA ALA A 93 -18.97 8.60 8.05
C ALA A 93 -17.82 7.95 8.82
N GLY A 94 -16.59 8.20 8.36
CA GLY A 94 -15.40 7.56 8.88
C GLY A 94 -15.43 7.68 10.39
N VAL A 95 -15.36 6.55 11.06
CA VAL A 95 -15.20 6.48 12.52
C VAL A 95 -14.20 7.56 12.89
N ALA A 96 -14.62 8.54 13.68
CA ALA A 96 -13.78 9.65 14.13
C ALA A 96 -12.72 9.10 15.08
N GLY A 97 -11.76 8.37 14.52
CA GLY A 97 -10.62 7.80 15.19
C GLY A 97 -9.51 8.82 15.23
N THR A 98 -8.75 8.81 16.32
CA THR A 98 -7.54 9.62 16.47
C THR A 98 -6.66 9.49 15.22
N PRO A 99 -6.21 10.61 14.63
CA PRO A 99 -5.38 10.57 13.43
C PRO A 99 -4.09 9.83 13.73
N ILE A 100 -3.65 9.01 12.77
CA ILE A 100 -2.37 8.31 12.88
C ILE A 100 -1.27 9.30 12.55
N THR A 101 -0.43 9.60 13.53
CA THR A 101 0.70 10.52 13.39
C THR A 101 2.03 9.80 13.21
N ASP A 102 2.07 8.49 13.48
CA ASP A 102 3.28 7.69 13.46
C ASP A 102 3.21 6.61 12.36
N VAL A 103 4.23 6.57 11.51
CA VAL A 103 4.30 5.63 10.39
C VAL A 103 4.50 4.19 10.85
N SER A 104 5.11 3.98 12.03
CA SER A 104 5.33 2.65 12.59
C SER A 104 4.01 1.97 12.94
N MET A 105 2.93 2.73 13.20
CA MET A 105 1.59 2.16 13.37
C MET A 105 1.05 1.49 12.10
N LEU A 106 1.49 1.93 10.91
CA LEU A 106 1.09 1.31 9.64
C LEU A 106 1.79 -0.04 9.42
N SER A 107 3.02 -0.18 9.93
CA SER A 107 3.83 -1.40 9.77
C SER A 107 3.63 -2.43 10.87
N THR A 108 3.30 -1.99 12.08
CA THR A 108 3.15 -2.87 13.26
C THR A 108 1.78 -3.54 13.35
N THR A 109 0.79 -3.05 12.61
CA THR A 109 -0.53 -3.68 12.62
C THR A 109 -0.50 -5.02 11.87
N SER A 110 -1.08 -6.06 12.46
CA SER A 110 -1.21 -7.36 11.80
C SER A 110 -2.26 -7.33 10.69
N ASP A 111 -3.25 -6.45 10.80
CA ASP A 111 -4.28 -6.22 9.78
C ASP A 111 -4.25 -4.76 9.31
N PRO A 112 -3.52 -4.46 8.21
CA PRO A 112 -3.49 -3.10 7.63
C PRO A 112 -4.83 -2.66 7.05
N SER A 113 -5.68 -3.59 6.62
CA SER A 113 -7.01 -3.31 6.07
C SER A 113 -7.99 -2.71 7.08
N ALA A 114 -7.76 -2.93 8.38
CA ALA A 114 -8.48 -2.32 9.48
C ALA A 114 -8.14 -0.84 9.68
N LEU A 115 -7.03 -0.36 9.11
CA LEU A 115 -6.67 1.07 9.14
C LEU A 115 -7.40 1.89 8.07
N ALA A 116 -8.07 1.24 7.12
CA ALA A 116 -8.84 1.92 6.08
C ALA A 116 -9.94 2.81 6.68
N GLY A 117 -10.09 4.01 6.13
CA GLY A 117 -10.99 5.06 6.60
C GLY A 117 -10.42 5.93 7.73
N ARG A 118 -9.23 5.63 8.26
CA ARG A 118 -8.61 6.45 9.31
C ARG A 118 -7.88 7.67 8.73
N PRO A 119 -8.04 8.86 9.35
CA PRO A 119 -7.25 10.02 8.98
C PRO A 119 -5.79 9.83 9.42
N ILE A 120 -4.87 10.41 8.66
CA ILE A 120 -3.44 10.39 8.96
C ILE A 120 -2.84 11.79 8.88
N ASN A 121 -1.78 12.00 9.63
CA ASN A 121 -0.93 13.18 9.55
C ASN A 121 0.51 12.74 9.81
N LEU A 122 1.20 12.33 8.76
CA LEU A 122 2.54 11.78 8.81
C LEU A 122 3.56 12.85 8.42
N SER A 123 4.73 12.80 9.04
CA SER A 123 5.85 13.69 8.73
C SER A 123 7.16 12.91 8.66
N GLY A 124 8.15 13.46 7.98
CA GLY A 124 9.46 12.81 7.86
C GLY A 124 9.48 11.61 6.92
N LEU A 125 8.55 11.56 5.95
CA LEU A 125 8.50 10.48 4.96
C LEU A 125 9.47 10.78 3.84
N GLN A 126 10.31 9.81 3.48
CA GLN A 126 11.26 9.96 2.37
C GLN A 126 10.65 9.47 1.07
N VAL A 127 10.69 10.29 0.02
CA VAL A 127 10.22 9.88 -1.31
C VAL A 127 11.19 8.86 -1.89
N GLN A 128 10.72 7.64 -2.11
CA GLN A 128 11.53 6.57 -2.70
C GLN A 128 11.47 6.60 -4.23
N GLN A 129 10.28 6.79 -4.78
CA GLN A 129 10.06 6.82 -6.23
C GLN A 129 8.84 7.68 -6.55
N VAL A 130 8.93 8.47 -7.61
CA VAL A 130 7.80 9.23 -8.15
C VAL A 130 7.32 8.49 -9.41
N PHE A 131 6.10 7.98 -9.37
CA PHE A 131 5.49 7.26 -10.49
C PHE A 131 4.83 8.23 -11.47
N SER A 132 4.18 9.25 -10.92
CA SER A 132 3.47 10.30 -11.65
C SER A 132 3.37 11.55 -10.79
N ASP A 133 2.90 12.66 -11.36
CA ASP A 133 2.75 13.94 -10.67
C ASP A 133 1.76 13.89 -9.48
N ARG A 134 0.89 12.87 -9.45
CA ARG A 134 -0.07 12.61 -8.37
C ARG A 134 0.24 11.36 -7.55
N MET A 135 1.38 10.71 -7.77
CA MET A 135 1.57 9.36 -7.26
C MET A 135 3.02 9.05 -6.99
N LEU A 136 3.29 8.62 -5.77
CA LEU A 136 4.64 8.39 -5.30
C LEU A 136 4.67 7.27 -4.26
N SER A 137 5.81 6.58 -4.20
CA SER A 137 6.16 5.66 -3.13
C SER A 137 6.97 6.43 -2.09
N VAL A 138 6.51 6.41 -0.84
CA VAL A 138 7.29 6.92 0.29
C VAL A 138 7.76 5.80 1.18
N ARG A 139 8.85 6.07 1.89
CA ARG A 139 9.42 5.21 2.90
C ARG A 139 9.42 5.96 4.23
N GLY A 140 8.80 5.35 5.23
CA GLY A 140 8.92 5.80 6.63
C GLY A 140 10.16 5.24 7.31
N SER A 141 10.28 5.50 8.61
CA SER A 141 11.39 5.01 9.45
C SER A 141 11.49 3.48 9.49
N ASP A 142 10.37 2.77 9.36
CA ASP A 142 10.29 1.30 9.33
C ASP A 142 10.86 0.69 8.04
N GLY A 143 11.00 1.50 7.00
CA GLY A 143 11.63 1.12 5.75
C GLY A 143 10.75 0.37 4.74
N LYS A 144 9.52 0.02 5.11
CA LYS A 144 8.51 -0.46 4.16
C LYS A 144 8.05 0.67 3.24
N PRO A 145 7.98 0.45 1.92
CA PRO A 145 7.40 1.41 0.99
C PRO A 145 5.89 1.47 1.17
N ILE A 146 5.32 2.67 1.09
CA ILE A 146 3.90 2.95 1.20
C ILE A 146 3.50 3.76 -0.02
N CYS A 147 2.43 3.33 -0.69
CA CYS A 147 1.89 4.06 -1.83
C CYS A 147 1.06 5.26 -1.39
N VAL A 148 1.30 6.40 -2.02
CA VAL A 148 0.58 7.65 -1.78
C VAL A 148 -0.01 8.15 -3.09
N ARG A 149 -1.32 8.35 -3.08
CA ARG A 149 -2.06 9.07 -4.11
C ARG A 149 -2.34 10.48 -3.63
N LEU A 150 -2.01 11.45 -4.46
CA LEU A 150 -2.21 12.88 -4.19
C LEU A 150 -3.46 13.34 -4.93
N HIS A 151 -4.31 14.09 -4.21
CA HIS A 151 -5.50 14.70 -4.81
C HIS A 151 -5.12 15.81 -5.81
N GLU A 152 -4.09 16.57 -5.47
CA GLU A 152 -3.57 17.66 -6.30
C GLU A 152 -2.22 17.28 -6.92
N PRO A 153 -1.99 17.68 -8.19
CA PRO A 153 -0.70 17.51 -8.85
C PRO A 153 0.39 18.30 -8.11
N VAL A 154 1.55 17.70 -7.85
CA VAL A 154 2.63 18.31 -7.07
C VAL A 154 3.90 18.34 -7.88
N GLN A 155 4.33 19.54 -8.24
CA GLN A 155 5.54 19.75 -9.02
C GLN A 155 6.78 19.80 -8.12
N ASN A 156 7.92 19.44 -8.69
CA ASN A 156 9.26 19.54 -8.07
C ASN A 156 9.56 18.53 -6.95
N ILE A 157 8.76 17.49 -6.75
CA ILE A 157 9.11 16.39 -5.86
C ILE A 157 10.13 15.48 -6.56
N LYS A 158 11.22 15.15 -5.86
CA LYS A 158 12.26 14.24 -6.33
C LYS A 158 12.46 13.08 -5.37
N GLN A 159 13.02 11.99 -5.88
CA GLN A 159 13.50 10.90 -5.05
C GLN A 159 14.52 11.43 -4.02
N GLY A 160 14.37 11.04 -2.77
CA GLY A 160 15.19 11.46 -1.64
C GLY A 160 14.61 12.62 -0.83
N ASP A 161 13.63 13.36 -1.36
CA ASP A 161 12.99 14.46 -0.63
C ASP A 161 12.27 13.96 0.62
N THR A 162 12.22 14.81 1.64
CA THR A 162 11.44 14.54 2.85
C THR A 162 10.12 15.30 2.76
N ILE A 163 9.01 14.61 3.00
CA ILE A 163 7.67 15.19 2.89
C ILE A 163 6.83 14.90 4.15
N GLY A 164 5.89 15.80 4.42
CA GLY A 164 4.75 15.59 5.30
C GLY A 164 3.48 15.36 4.48
N LEU A 165 2.60 14.49 4.96
CA LEU A 165 1.37 14.08 4.29
C LEU A 165 0.21 14.11 5.28
N ALA A 166 -0.90 14.72 4.87
CA ALA A 166 -2.18 14.60 5.57
C ALA A 166 -3.25 14.03 4.63
N GLY A 167 -3.99 13.05 5.11
CA GLY A 167 -4.86 12.26 4.23
C GLY A 167 -5.70 11.24 4.97
N ILE A 168 -6.18 10.26 4.23
CA ILE A 168 -6.97 9.12 4.73
C ILE A 168 -6.37 7.84 4.15
N ILE A 169 -6.32 6.78 4.95
CA ILE A 169 -5.92 5.45 4.46
C ILE A 169 -7.12 4.83 3.75
N ASP A 170 -6.91 4.25 2.58
CA ASP A 170 -7.94 3.58 1.81
C ASP A 170 -7.45 2.20 1.35
N ARG A 171 -8.37 1.31 0.97
CA ARG A 171 -8.02 -0.06 0.60
C ARG A 171 -7.60 -0.10 -0.85
N MET A 172 -6.51 -0.80 -1.14
CA MET A 172 -6.10 -1.01 -2.53
C MET A 172 -7.24 -1.72 -3.27
N PRO A 173 -7.82 -1.13 -4.33
CA PRO A 173 -8.85 -1.79 -5.10
C PRO A 173 -8.27 -3.02 -5.81
N SER A 174 -9.10 -4.02 -6.04
CA SER A 174 -8.71 -5.22 -6.81
C SER A 174 -8.24 -4.86 -8.23
N ASP A 175 -8.72 -3.73 -8.77
CA ASP A 175 -8.24 -3.16 -10.02
C ASP A 175 -7.55 -1.80 -9.77
N PRO A 176 -6.21 -1.78 -9.62
CA PRO A 176 -5.44 -0.56 -9.44
C PRO A 176 -5.44 0.33 -10.70
N THR A 177 -5.73 -0.21 -11.87
CA THR A 177 -5.78 0.60 -13.11
C THR A 177 -6.84 1.70 -13.04
N ARG A 178 -7.93 1.51 -12.26
CA ARG A 178 -8.93 2.57 -11.96
C ARG A 178 -8.36 3.78 -11.22
N LEU A 179 -7.24 3.62 -10.54
CA LEU A 179 -6.54 4.70 -9.83
C LEU A 179 -5.48 5.38 -10.70
N GLY A 180 -5.33 4.93 -11.96
CA GLY A 180 -4.33 5.45 -12.90
C GLY A 180 -2.93 4.85 -12.73
N PHE A 181 -2.80 3.71 -12.03
CA PHE A 181 -1.52 3.02 -11.89
C PHE A 181 -1.07 2.43 -13.24
N SER A 182 0.21 2.64 -13.59
CA SER A 182 0.83 1.99 -14.73
C SER A 182 1.10 0.52 -14.42
N GLN A 183 1.25 -0.32 -15.45
CA GLN A 183 1.50 -1.75 -15.24
C GLN A 183 2.77 -2.04 -14.41
N GLN A 184 3.79 -1.19 -14.54
CA GLN A 184 5.02 -1.26 -13.73
C GLN A 184 4.76 -0.92 -12.26
N ASP A 185 3.94 0.09 -11.99
CA ASP A 185 3.58 0.52 -10.63
C ASP A 185 2.78 -0.56 -9.93
N ILE A 186 1.83 -1.17 -10.65
CA ILE A 186 1.02 -2.29 -10.14
C ILE A 186 1.91 -3.42 -9.65
N GLN A 187 3.00 -3.75 -10.36
CA GLN A 187 3.96 -4.78 -9.94
C GLN A 187 4.66 -4.40 -8.64
N ALA A 188 5.08 -3.14 -8.48
CA ALA A 188 5.70 -2.65 -7.24
C ALA A 188 4.73 -2.59 -6.05
N LEU A 189 3.42 -2.56 -6.33
CA LEU A 189 2.34 -2.50 -5.34
C LEU A 189 1.73 -3.86 -5.00
N GLN A 190 2.13 -4.94 -5.69
CA GLN A 190 1.63 -6.27 -5.38
C GLN A 190 1.90 -6.62 -3.92
N GLY A 191 0.85 -7.00 -3.19
CA GLY A 191 0.92 -7.33 -1.77
C GLY A 191 0.72 -6.15 -0.81
N GLN A 192 0.47 -4.92 -1.30
CA GLN A 192 0.05 -3.81 -0.45
C GLN A 192 -1.49 -3.73 -0.37
N PRO A 193 -2.10 -4.05 0.79
CA PRO A 193 -3.57 -4.06 0.94
C PRO A 193 -4.17 -2.65 1.09
N ILE A 194 -3.36 -1.64 1.38
CA ILE A 194 -3.79 -0.27 1.63
C ILE A 194 -2.92 0.73 0.85
N TYR A 195 -3.49 1.90 0.58
CA TYR A 195 -2.77 3.08 0.08
C TYR A 195 -3.21 4.32 0.85
N ILE A 196 -2.43 5.39 0.75
CA ILE A 196 -2.76 6.68 1.37
C ILE A 196 -3.36 7.59 0.31
N ASP A 197 -4.56 8.09 0.56
CA ASP A 197 -5.17 9.18 -0.20
C ASP A 197 -4.84 10.52 0.50
N ALA A 198 -3.78 11.17 0.04
CA ALA A 198 -3.27 12.41 0.59
C ALA A 198 -3.99 13.62 -0.02
N LYS A 199 -4.58 14.42 0.86
CA LYS A 199 -5.23 15.70 0.52
C LYS A 199 -4.25 16.85 0.56
N GLN A 200 -3.26 16.78 1.43
CA GLN A 200 -2.25 17.80 1.60
C GLN A 200 -0.87 17.16 1.67
N ILE A 201 0.09 17.86 1.07
CA ILE A 201 1.50 17.50 1.06
C ILE A 201 2.32 18.73 1.41
N GLN A 202 3.33 18.54 2.25
CA GLN A 202 4.30 19.57 2.60
C GLN A 202 5.69 19.04 2.25
N VAL A 203 6.33 19.66 1.26
CA VAL A 203 7.69 19.27 0.87
C VAL A 203 8.68 20.02 1.74
N THR A 204 9.56 19.28 2.40
CA THR A 204 10.68 19.81 3.16
C THR A 204 11.94 19.45 2.38
N SER A 205 12.29 20.29 1.40
CA SER A 205 13.54 20.13 0.64
C SER A 205 14.74 20.24 1.58
N ARG A 206 15.73 19.37 1.39
CA ARG A 206 16.96 19.34 2.18
C ARG A 206 18.09 20.13 1.53
#